data_AF-A0A419DYC4-F1
#
_entry.id   AF-A0A419DYC4-F1
#
_cell.length_a   1.000
_cell.length_b   1.000
_cell.length_c   1.000
_cell.angle_alpha   90.00
_cell.angle_beta   90.00
_cell.angle_gamma   90.00
#
_symmetry.space_group_name_H-M   'P 1'
#
loop_
_entity.id
_entity.type
_entity.pdbx_description
1 polymer ?
#
loop_
_entity_poly.entity_id
_entity_poly.type
_entity_poly.pdbx_seq_one_letter_code
_entity_poly.pdbx_strand_id
1 'polypeptide(L)'
;MPRPACLDATPRCLLPEPAEGWCPAPPALPPVQTPKEVPSAPQLRCGNKAALRERVACRLGLSETELRTELEIQYLPEECRALGADSRQSCVAQYRAFQPCWQMPLGPGRVACGRQVLKLGPVISEEVKICRGKTGTEQAICKADLRERVFSMIKFRFYELEERAEEILENAENKKPLEDFQVLIETKKQEFNAAGSKEERRQIILDVRSGWQKFVEEAREALSEGAPS
;
A
#
# COMPACT_ATOMS: atom_id res chain seq x y z
N MET A 1 -17.26 2.78 7.11
CA MET A 1 -17.37 2.86 8.59
C MET A 1 -16.00 3.22 9.19
N PRO A 2 -15.90 4.00 10.27
CA PRO A 2 -14.62 4.47 10.80
C PRO A 2 -13.88 3.34 11.53
N ARG A 3 -12.57 3.20 11.28
CA ARG A 3 -11.67 2.25 11.96
C ARG A 3 -11.05 2.89 13.22
N PRO A 4 -10.79 2.12 14.29
CA PRO A 4 -10.33 2.66 15.56
C PRO A 4 -8.86 3.10 15.50
N ALA A 5 -8.58 4.23 16.16
CA ALA A 5 -7.24 4.72 16.44
C ALA A 5 -6.65 3.88 17.58
N CYS A 6 -5.57 3.13 17.31
CA CYS A 6 -4.75 2.57 18.38
C CYS A 6 -3.61 3.55 18.67
N LEU A 7 -3.72 4.15 19.87
CA LEU A 7 -2.73 4.96 20.55
C LEU A 7 -1.60 4.08 21.11
N ASP A 8 -0.39 4.62 20.99
CA ASP A 8 0.81 4.42 21.82
C ASP A 8 1.59 3.10 21.80
N ALA A 9 2.77 3.21 21.18
CA ALA A 9 3.96 2.42 21.50
C ALA A 9 4.65 3.05 22.74
N THR A 10 4.75 2.28 23.81
CA THR A 10 5.57 2.47 25.03
C THR A 10 6.69 3.52 24.98
N PRO A 11 6.80 4.41 25.99
CA PRO A 11 8.07 4.97 26.40
C PRO A 11 8.60 4.31 27.69
N ARG A 12 9.90 3.98 27.66
CA ARG A 12 10.71 3.40 28.74
C ARG A 12 10.84 4.36 29.94
N CYS A 13 10.86 3.82 31.15
CA CYS A 13 11.22 4.53 32.37
C CYS A 13 12.66 5.07 32.31
N LEU A 14 12.87 6.34 32.69
CA LEU A 14 14.17 7.01 32.80
C LEU A 14 14.38 7.53 34.23
N LEU A 15 14.66 6.63 35.18
CA LEU A 15 15.25 6.96 36.49
C LEU A 15 16.13 5.77 36.94
N PRO A 16 17.35 6.00 37.47
CA PRO A 16 18.15 4.93 38.08
C PRO A 16 17.58 4.52 39.44
N GLU A 17 17.54 3.20 39.72
CA GLU A 17 17.03 2.65 40.98
C GLU A 17 17.99 2.91 42.17
N PRO A 18 17.47 3.19 43.38
CA PRO A 18 18.25 3.16 44.62
C PRO A 18 18.52 1.72 45.09
N ALA A 19 19.62 1.53 45.83
CA ALA A 19 20.19 0.22 46.23
C ALA A 19 19.32 -0.65 47.17
N GLU A 20 18.15 -0.17 47.58
CA GLU A 20 17.18 -0.91 48.39
C GLU A 20 15.81 -0.81 47.70
N GLY A 21 15.46 -1.84 46.92
CA GLY A 21 14.33 -1.87 46.00
C GLY A 21 12.94 -1.68 46.64
N TRP A 22 11.98 -1.26 45.83
CA TRP A 22 10.62 -0.85 46.24
C TRP A 22 9.59 -2.00 46.32
N CYS A 23 9.99 -3.24 46.62
CA CYS A 23 9.05 -4.36 46.68
C CYS A 23 9.31 -5.26 47.90
N PRO A 24 8.32 -5.51 48.78
CA PRO A 24 8.41 -6.59 49.75
C PRO A 24 8.40 -7.95 49.03
N ALA A 25 9.16 -8.92 49.56
CA ALA A 25 9.29 -10.25 48.97
C ALA A 25 7.92 -10.97 48.86
N PRO A 26 7.62 -11.66 47.73
CA PRO A 26 6.36 -12.36 47.58
C PRO A 26 6.34 -13.70 48.32
N PRO A 27 5.16 -14.17 48.79
CA PRO A 27 5.01 -15.52 49.33
C PRO A 27 5.13 -16.60 48.25
N ALA A 28 5.47 -17.81 48.68
CA ALA A 28 5.85 -18.97 47.85
C ALA A 28 4.86 -19.29 46.70
N LEU A 29 5.44 -19.64 45.54
CA LEU A 29 4.70 -19.94 44.30
C LEU A 29 3.89 -21.25 44.39
N PRO A 30 2.66 -21.29 43.84
CA PRO A 30 1.93 -22.54 43.58
C PRO A 30 2.55 -23.33 42.41
N PRO A 31 2.23 -24.64 42.26
CA PRO A 31 2.87 -25.51 41.27
C PRO A 31 2.67 -25.02 39.83
N VAL A 32 3.74 -25.15 39.05
CA VAL A 32 3.86 -24.78 37.63
C VAL A 32 2.68 -25.36 36.86
N GLN A 33 1.75 -24.48 36.47
CA GLN A 33 0.78 -24.79 35.44
C GLN A 33 1.52 -24.85 34.11
N THR A 34 1.38 -25.98 33.41
CA THR A 34 1.78 -26.17 32.01
C THR A 34 1.48 -24.91 31.19
N PRO A 35 2.38 -24.47 30.29
CA PRO A 35 2.11 -23.30 29.46
C PRO A 35 0.80 -23.51 28.71
N LYS A 36 -0.20 -22.67 29.01
CA LYS A 36 -1.34 -22.46 28.11
C LYS A 36 -0.73 -22.15 26.75
N GLU A 37 -1.08 -22.96 25.74
CA GLU A 37 -0.80 -22.66 24.34
C GLU A 37 -1.05 -21.16 24.11
N VAL A 38 0.04 -20.43 23.84
CA VAL A 38 -0.06 -19.06 23.35
C VAL A 38 -0.90 -19.17 22.08
N PRO A 39 -2.03 -18.44 21.96
CA PRO A 39 -2.81 -18.45 20.73
C PRO A 39 -1.86 -18.18 19.58
N SER A 40 -1.73 -19.13 18.65
CA SER A 40 -0.86 -18.99 17.49
C SER A 40 -1.21 -17.67 16.82
N ALA A 41 -0.23 -16.79 16.63
CA ALA A 41 -0.44 -15.50 16.00
C ALA A 41 -1.29 -15.69 14.73
N PRO A 42 -2.32 -14.84 14.51
CA PRO A 42 -3.26 -15.04 13.42
C PRO A 42 -2.48 -15.17 12.09
N GLN A 43 -2.59 -16.33 11.46
CA GLN A 43 -1.80 -16.65 10.26
C GLN A 43 -2.40 -15.95 9.05
N LEU A 44 -1.55 -15.23 8.30
CA LEU A 44 -1.90 -14.72 6.98
C LEU A 44 -2.13 -15.90 6.02
N ARG A 45 -3.29 -15.93 5.37
CA ARG A 45 -3.70 -16.88 4.32
C ARG A 45 -3.02 -16.59 2.98
N CYS A 46 -2.94 -15.32 2.61
CA CYS A 46 -2.41 -14.88 1.32
C CYS A 46 -0.98 -14.34 1.45
N GLY A 47 -0.69 -13.56 2.49
CA GLY A 47 0.59 -12.87 2.65
C GLY A 47 1.84 -13.78 2.68
N ASN A 48 1.69 -15.07 2.98
CA ASN A 48 2.81 -16.02 3.06
C ASN A 48 3.12 -16.74 1.73
N LYS A 49 2.33 -16.55 0.67
CA LYS A 49 2.58 -17.18 -0.64
C LYS A 49 3.81 -16.58 -1.31
N ALA A 50 4.59 -17.41 -2.01
CA ALA A 50 5.90 -17.04 -2.53
C ALA A 50 5.80 -16.14 -3.78
N ALA A 51 4.95 -16.49 -4.73
CA ALA A 51 4.83 -15.75 -5.98
C ALA A 51 3.82 -14.59 -5.86
N LEU A 52 4.12 -13.47 -6.52
CA LEU A 52 3.22 -12.30 -6.58
C LEU A 52 1.83 -12.69 -7.10
N ARG A 53 1.78 -13.44 -8.20
CA ARG A 53 0.53 -13.94 -8.79
C ARG A 53 -0.31 -14.75 -7.80
N GLU A 54 0.32 -15.67 -7.07
CA GLU A 54 -0.39 -16.48 -6.07
C GLU A 54 -0.96 -15.63 -4.93
N ARG A 55 -0.26 -14.57 -4.51
CA ARG A 55 -0.76 -13.62 -3.49
C ARG A 55 -1.95 -12.81 -4.01
N VAL A 56 -1.85 -12.30 -5.23
CA VAL A 56 -2.93 -11.55 -5.90
C VAL A 56 -4.16 -12.43 -6.07
N ALA A 57 -4.02 -13.60 -6.70
CA ALA A 57 -5.11 -14.56 -6.90
C ALA A 57 -5.77 -14.95 -5.57
N CYS A 58 -4.97 -15.18 -4.53
CA CYS A 58 -5.49 -15.48 -3.19
C CYS A 58 -6.34 -14.33 -2.64
N ARG A 59 -5.87 -13.08 -2.71
CA ARG A 59 -6.59 -11.91 -2.19
C ARG A 59 -7.90 -11.67 -2.92
N LEU A 60 -7.90 -11.82 -4.25
CA LEU A 60 -9.12 -11.70 -5.07
C LEU A 60 -10.17 -12.77 -4.75
N GLY A 61 -9.75 -13.90 -4.20
CA GLY A 61 -10.64 -14.98 -3.75
C GLY A 61 -11.12 -14.86 -2.30
N LEU A 62 -10.66 -13.86 -1.54
CA LEU A 62 -11.15 -13.61 -0.18
C LEU A 62 -12.47 -12.86 -0.21
N SER A 63 -13.38 -13.19 0.72
CA SER A 63 -14.51 -12.31 1.03
C SER A 63 -14.03 -10.99 1.62
N GLU A 64 -14.87 -9.96 1.57
CA GLU A 64 -14.56 -8.64 2.15
C GLU A 64 -14.15 -8.72 3.63
N THR A 65 -14.79 -9.62 4.40
CA THR A 65 -14.47 -9.81 5.82
C THR A 65 -13.10 -10.46 6.00
N GLU A 66 -12.78 -11.48 5.20
CA GLU A 66 -11.48 -12.16 5.26
C GLU A 66 -10.34 -11.24 4.81
N LEU A 67 -10.56 -10.47 3.73
CA LEU A 67 -9.59 -9.48 3.26
C LEU A 67 -9.37 -8.40 4.32
N ARG A 68 -10.42 -7.92 4.98
CA ARG A 68 -10.29 -6.97 6.09
C ARG A 68 -9.46 -7.53 7.23
N THR A 69 -9.71 -8.77 7.65
CA THR A 69 -8.94 -9.43 8.71
C THR A 69 -7.47 -9.58 8.33
N GLU A 70 -7.17 -9.98 7.09
CA GLU A 70 -5.79 -10.01 6.57
C GLU A 70 -5.08 -8.66 6.68
N LEU A 71 -5.74 -7.59 6.24
CA LEU A 71 -5.18 -6.24 6.28
C LEU A 71 -5.05 -5.69 7.71
N GLU A 72 -5.87 -6.14 8.65
CA GLU A 72 -5.76 -5.83 10.08
C GLU A 72 -4.57 -6.54 10.73
N ILE A 73 -4.31 -7.80 10.35
CA ILE A 73 -3.14 -8.56 10.82
C ILE A 73 -1.86 -7.93 10.24
N GLN A 74 -1.82 -7.71 8.93
CA GLN A 74 -0.68 -7.09 8.26
C GLN A 74 -1.10 -6.34 6.99
N TYR A 75 -1.17 -5.02 7.10
CA TYR A 75 -1.23 -4.16 5.92
C TYR A 75 0.17 -4.03 5.28
N LEU A 76 0.41 -4.80 4.21
CA LEU A 76 1.64 -4.74 3.43
C LEU A 76 1.34 -4.78 1.92
N PRO A 77 1.31 -3.62 1.23
CA PRO A 77 1.20 -3.57 -0.23
C PRO A 77 2.33 -4.35 -0.91
N GLU A 78 2.05 -4.93 -2.08
CA GLU A 78 3.02 -5.77 -2.78
C GLU A 78 4.26 -4.99 -3.22
N GLU A 79 4.10 -3.74 -3.66
CA GLU A 79 5.25 -2.88 -3.94
C GLU A 79 6.16 -2.70 -2.73
N CYS A 80 5.60 -2.58 -1.52
CA CYS A 80 6.38 -2.37 -0.30
C CYS A 80 7.07 -3.65 0.15
N ARG A 81 6.48 -4.82 -0.11
CA ARG A 81 7.06 -6.13 0.22
C ARG A 81 8.41 -6.36 -0.48
N ALA A 82 8.55 -5.89 -1.73
CA ALA A 82 9.76 -6.03 -2.52
C ALA A 82 10.93 -5.14 -2.03
N LEU A 83 10.67 -4.20 -1.12
CA LEU A 83 11.68 -3.27 -0.60
C LEU A 83 12.43 -3.82 0.62
N GLY A 84 13.65 -3.32 0.83
CA GLY A 84 14.40 -3.50 2.08
C GLY A 84 13.71 -2.84 3.29
N ALA A 85 14.15 -3.16 4.50
CA ALA A 85 13.44 -2.81 5.74
C ALA A 85 13.09 -1.31 5.87
N ASP A 86 14.07 -0.42 5.70
CA ASP A 86 13.87 1.03 5.86
C ASP A 86 12.91 1.59 4.79
N SER A 87 13.18 1.27 3.52
CA SER A 87 12.34 1.70 2.39
C SER A 87 10.92 1.12 2.46
N ARG A 88 10.77 -0.10 2.99
CA ARG A 88 9.47 -0.74 3.23
C ARG A 88 8.65 0.05 4.25
N GLN A 89 9.26 0.49 5.36
CA GLN A 89 8.55 1.27 6.37
C GLN A 89 8.04 2.59 5.81
N SER A 90 8.88 3.32 5.04
CA SER A 90 8.47 4.56 4.37
C SER A 90 7.35 4.32 3.35
N CYS A 91 7.44 3.22 2.58
CA CYS A 91 6.41 2.82 1.63
C CYS A 91 5.07 2.55 2.34
N VAL A 92 5.06 1.75 3.41
CA VAL A 92 3.84 1.47 4.19
C VAL A 92 3.28 2.74 4.82
N ALA A 93 4.12 3.62 5.36
CA ALA A 93 3.69 4.89 5.95
C ALA A 93 3.01 5.79 4.91
N GLN A 94 3.52 5.81 3.69
CA GLN A 94 2.90 6.54 2.59
C GLN A 94 1.52 5.99 2.21
N TYR A 95 1.37 4.67 2.10
CA TYR A 95 0.04 4.08 1.87
C TYR A 95 -0.95 4.43 2.99
N ARG A 96 -0.51 4.39 4.25
CA ARG A 96 -1.34 4.83 5.38
C ARG A 96 -1.77 6.29 5.27
N ALA A 97 -0.89 7.17 4.80
CA ALA A 97 -1.22 8.58 4.58
C ALA A 97 -2.28 8.77 3.49
N PHE A 98 -2.34 7.88 2.50
CA PHE A 98 -3.37 7.90 1.45
C PHE A 98 -4.69 7.23 1.84
N GLN A 99 -4.73 6.46 2.94
CA GLN A 99 -5.92 5.72 3.36
C GLN A 99 -7.20 6.58 3.39
N PRO A 100 -7.21 7.82 3.92
CA PRO A 100 -8.41 8.66 3.90
C PRO A 100 -8.89 8.98 2.48
N CYS A 101 -7.97 9.10 1.52
CA CYS A 101 -8.31 9.34 0.13
C CYS A 101 -8.95 8.09 -0.50
N TRP A 102 -8.40 6.90 -0.27
CA TRP A 102 -8.97 5.66 -0.82
C TRP A 102 -10.36 5.31 -0.26
N GLN A 103 -10.76 5.91 0.87
CA GLN A 103 -12.13 5.79 1.38
C GLN A 103 -13.15 6.68 0.63
N MET A 104 -12.70 7.64 -0.17
CA MET A 104 -13.57 8.44 -1.03
C MET A 104 -13.99 7.63 -2.26
N PRO A 105 -15.12 7.90 -2.92
CA PRO A 105 -15.44 7.26 -4.21
C PRO A 105 -14.37 7.50 -5.27
N LEU A 106 -14.22 6.56 -6.22
CA LEU A 106 -13.34 6.75 -7.37
C LEU A 106 -13.67 8.03 -8.13
N GLY A 107 -12.63 8.74 -8.59
CA GLY A 107 -12.78 9.92 -9.44
C GLY A 107 -11.94 11.13 -9.03
N PRO A 108 -12.25 12.32 -9.58
CA PRO A 108 -11.42 13.52 -9.42
C PRO A 108 -11.22 13.97 -7.97
N GLY A 109 -12.21 13.75 -7.09
CA GLY A 109 -12.12 14.11 -5.68
C GLY A 109 -11.06 13.32 -4.92
N ARG A 110 -11.04 11.99 -5.11
CA ARG A 110 -10.04 11.08 -4.51
C ARG A 110 -8.61 11.44 -4.94
N VAL A 111 -8.46 11.80 -6.21
CA VAL A 111 -7.19 12.29 -6.78
C VAL A 111 -6.74 13.60 -6.16
N ALA A 112 -7.66 14.54 -5.99
CA ALA A 112 -7.37 15.82 -5.37
C ALA A 112 -6.90 15.62 -3.92
N CYS A 113 -7.52 14.71 -3.19
CA CYS A 113 -7.06 14.28 -1.86
C CYS A 113 -5.62 13.74 -1.91
N GLY A 114 -5.31 12.83 -2.85
CA GLY A 114 -3.93 12.31 -2.99
C GLY A 114 -2.89 13.41 -3.24
N ARG A 115 -3.24 14.43 -4.05
CA ARG A 115 -2.38 15.61 -4.24
C ARG A 115 -2.18 16.40 -2.95
N GLN A 116 -3.24 16.59 -2.15
CA GLN A 116 -3.16 17.31 -0.87
C GLN A 116 -2.27 16.58 0.14
N VAL A 117 -2.39 15.25 0.25
CA VAL A 117 -1.50 14.42 1.10
C VAL A 117 -0.03 14.63 0.72
N LEU A 118 0.26 14.71 -0.59
CA LEU A 118 1.60 14.96 -1.11
C LEU A 118 1.99 16.45 -1.18
N LYS A 119 1.14 17.36 -0.71
CA LYS A 119 1.34 18.82 -0.80
C LYS A 119 1.67 19.27 -2.23
N LEU A 120 1.13 18.59 -3.25
CA LEU A 120 1.34 18.93 -4.65
C LEU A 120 0.28 19.94 -5.09
N GLY A 121 0.72 21.07 -5.64
CA GLY A 121 -0.16 22.00 -6.31
C GLY A 121 -0.95 21.37 -7.47
N PRO A 122 -1.98 22.07 -7.98
CA PRO A 122 -2.78 21.60 -9.11
C PRO A 122 -1.94 21.47 -10.39
N VAL A 123 -0.91 22.31 -10.53
CA VAL A 123 -0.06 22.39 -11.71
C VAL A 123 1.41 22.14 -11.32
N ILE A 124 1.94 20.98 -11.70
CA ILE A 124 3.31 20.56 -11.36
C ILE A 124 4.37 21.48 -11.97
N SER A 125 4.11 22.11 -13.12
CA SER A 125 5.07 23.04 -13.73
C SER A 125 5.35 24.27 -12.87
N GLU A 126 4.40 24.71 -12.04
CA GLU A 126 4.61 25.83 -11.12
C GLU A 126 5.52 25.42 -9.96
N GLU A 127 5.36 24.23 -9.40
CA GLU A 127 6.27 23.65 -8.40
C GLU A 127 7.70 23.54 -8.95
N VAL A 128 7.84 23.14 -10.21
CA VAL A 128 9.15 23.07 -10.89
C VAL A 128 9.79 24.46 -11.00
N LYS A 129 9.01 25.50 -11.33
CA LYS A 129 9.52 26.89 -11.39
C LYS A 129 9.98 27.36 -10.00
N ILE A 130 9.19 27.07 -8.95
CA ILE A 130 9.55 27.39 -7.56
C ILE A 130 10.89 26.76 -7.20
N CYS A 131 11.08 25.46 -7.46
CA CYS A 131 12.36 24.81 -7.20
C CYS A 131 13.51 25.39 -8.03
N ARG A 132 13.27 25.76 -9.30
CA ARG A 132 14.29 26.39 -10.15
C ARG A 132 14.72 27.78 -9.66
N GLY A 133 13.84 28.51 -8.96
CA GLY A 133 14.17 29.80 -8.37
C GLY A 133 15.13 29.75 -7.18
N LYS A 134 15.28 28.57 -6.55
CA LYS A 134 16.26 28.33 -5.47
C LYS A 134 17.66 28.10 -6.05
N THR A 135 18.69 28.20 -5.21
CA THR A 135 20.10 28.01 -5.61
C THR A 135 20.81 26.93 -4.79
N GLY A 136 21.94 26.43 -5.31
CA GLY A 136 22.81 25.47 -4.61
C GLY A 136 22.09 24.22 -4.07
N THR A 137 22.41 23.84 -2.84
CA THR A 137 21.85 22.68 -2.14
C THR A 137 20.33 22.76 -1.97
N GLU A 138 19.79 23.96 -1.75
CA GLU A 138 18.35 24.17 -1.57
C GLU A 138 17.57 23.82 -2.84
N GLN A 139 18.11 24.17 -4.00
CA GLN A 139 17.54 23.77 -5.30
C GLN A 139 17.56 22.24 -5.47
N ALA A 140 18.66 21.60 -5.10
CA ALA A 140 18.82 20.15 -5.24
C ALA A 140 17.80 19.39 -4.37
N ILE A 141 17.67 19.79 -3.10
CA ILE A 141 16.68 19.22 -2.16
C ILE A 141 15.26 19.44 -2.69
N CYS A 142 14.90 20.66 -3.09
CA CYS A 142 13.57 20.95 -3.61
C CYS A 142 13.21 20.07 -4.82
N LYS A 143 14.15 19.91 -5.77
CA LYS A 143 13.95 19.06 -6.95
C LYS A 143 13.81 17.59 -6.58
N ALA A 144 14.60 17.11 -5.62
CA ALA A 144 14.52 15.73 -5.14
C ALA A 144 13.17 15.47 -4.47
N ASP A 145 12.74 16.34 -3.55
CA ASP A 145 11.46 16.22 -2.85
C ASP A 145 10.27 16.31 -3.80
N LEU A 146 10.29 17.25 -4.75
CA LEU A 146 9.24 17.37 -5.76
C LEU A 146 9.15 16.09 -6.60
N ARG A 147 10.29 15.51 -7.00
CA ARG A 147 10.34 14.27 -7.75
C ARG A 147 9.74 13.10 -6.96
N GLU A 148 10.11 12.93 -5.69
CA GLU A 148 9.56 11.88 -4.84
C GLU A 148 8.04 12.00 -4.69
N ARG A 149 7.54 13.23 -4.48
CA ARG A 149 6.09 13.50 -4.39
C ARG A 149 5.38 13.18 -5.72
N VAL A 150 5.97 13.56 -6.86
CA VAL A 150 5.41 13.23 -8.19
C VAL A 150 5.40 11.72 -8.44
N PHE A 151 6.47 11.01 -8.08
CA PHE A 151 6.55 9.55 -8.19
C PHE A 151 5.51 8.86 -7.33
N SER A 152 5.33 9.32 -6.11
CA SER A 152 4.28 8.86 -5.21
C SER A 152 2.88 9.07 -5.80
N MET A 153 2.64 10.22 -6.45
CA MET A 153 1.37 10.50 -7.12
C MET A 153 1.14 9.56 -8.31
N ILE A 154 2.18 9.18 -9.05
CA ILE A 154 2.07 8.22 -10.15
C ILE A 154 1.68 6.83 -9.61
N LYS A 155 2.32 6.35 -8.54
CA LYS A 155 1.98 5.06 -7.92
C LYS A 155 0.58 5.07 -7.28
N PHE A 156 0.15 6.20 -6.71
CA PHE A 156 -1.24 6.39 -6.30
C PHE A 156 -2.20 6.20 -7.48
N ARG A 157 -1.86 6.72 -8.68
CA ARG A 157 -2.68 6.49 -9.89
C ARG A 157 -2.64 5.05 -10.39
N PHE A 158 -1.56 4.32 -10.17
CA PHE A 158 -1.50 2.90 -10.47
C PHE A 158 -2.47 2.13 -9.57
N TYR A 159 -2.48 2.43 -8.26
CA TYR A 159 -3.47 1.86 -7.33
C TYR A 159 -4.92 2.19 -7.73
N GLU A 160 -5.19 3.43 -8.16
CA GLU A 160 -6.52 3.81 -8.68
C GLU A 160 -6.99 2.97 -9.87
N LEU A 161 -6.07 2.47 -10.70
CA LEU A 161 -6.42 1.58 -11.80
C LEU A 161 -6.78 0.17 -11.32
N GLU A 162 -6.15 -0.32 -10.25
CA GLU A 162 -6.52 -1.61 -9.64
C GLU A 162 -7.93 -1.55 -9.07
N GLU A 163 -8.22 -0.52 -8.28
CA GLU A 163 -9.56 -0.30 -7.71
C GLU A 163 -10.63 -0.19 -8.79
N ARG A 164 -10.33 0.53 -9.88
CA ARG A 164 -11.24 0.65 -11.01
C ARG A 164 -11.42 -0.68 -11.74
N ALA A 165 -10.37 -1.49 -11.85
CA ALA A 165 -10.46 -2.82 -12.45
C ALA A 165 -11.33 -3.75 -11.60
N GLU A 166 -11.18 -3.69 -10.26
CA GLU A 166 -12.02 -4.43 -9.32
C GLU A 166 -13.50 -4.02 -9.46
N GLU A 167 -13.82 -2.72 -9.49
CA GLU A 167 -15.21 -2.26 -9.69
C GLU A 167 -15.81 -2.75 -11.02
N ILE A 168 -15.03 -2.85 -12.10
CA ILE A 168 -15.52 -3.29 -13.41
C ILE A 168 -15.87 -4.79 -13.43
N LEU A 169 -15.06 -5.62 -12.75
CA LEU A 169 -15.21 -7.08 -12.78
C LEU A 169 -15.65 -7.67 -11.43
N GLU A 170 -16.18 -6.85 -10.52
CA GLU A 170 -16.61 -7.25 -9.17
C GLU A 170 -17.53 -8.48 -9.22
N ASN A 171 -18.50 -8.43 -10.12
CA ASN A 171 -19.57 -9.42 -10.31
C ASN A 171 -19.32 -10.38 -11.50
N ALA A 172 -18.17 -10.30 -12.16
CA ALA A 172 -17.85 -11.19 -13.27
C ALA A 172 -17.50 -12.60 -12.74
N GLU A 173 -18.01 -13.64 -13.40
CA GLU A 173 -17.63 -15.03 -13.10
C GLU A 173 -16.15 -15.26 -13.45
N ASN A 174 -15.73 -14.76 -14.62
CA ASN A 174 -14.34 -14.83 -15.05
C ASN A 174 -13.53 -13.65 -14.53
N LYS A 175 -12.84 -13.85 -13.38
CA LYS A 175 -11.93 -12.86 -12.79
C LYS A 175 -10.50 -12.91 -13.32
N LYS A 176 -10.21 -13.74 -14.34
CA LYS A 176 -8.85 -13.87 -14.88
C LYS A 176 -8.27 -12.56 -15.41
N PRO A 177 -9.00 -11.72 -16.17
CA PRO A 177 -8.47 -10.44 -16.62
C PRO A 177 -8.12 -9.49 -15.46
N LEU A 178 -8.92 -9.52 -14.37
CA LEU A 178 -8.65 -8.76 -13.16
C LEU A 178 -7.35 -9.21 -12.49
N GLU A 179 -7.17 -10.51 -12.30
CA GLU A 179 -5.94 -11.06 -11.72
C GLU A 179 -4.71 -10.68 -12.56
N ASP A 180 -4.77 -10.89 -13.88
CA ASP A 180 -3.67 -10.59 -14.80
C ASP A 180 -3.32 -9.09 -14.77
N PHE A 181 -4.32 -8.22 -14.71
CA PHE A 181 -4.12 -6.78 -14.63
C PHE A 181 -3.54 -6.34 -13.27
N GLN A 182 -4.00 -6.89 -12.14
CA GLN A 182 -3.42 -6.57 -10.83
C GLN A 182 -1.97 -7.02 -10.71
N VAL A 183 -1.65 -8.21 -11.24
CA VAL A 183 -0.25 -8.67 -11.31
C VAL A 183 0.60 -7.71 -12.14
N LEU A 184 0.07 -7.24 -13.28
CA LEU A 184 0.75 -6.24 -14.10
C LEU A 184 1.02 -4.95 -13.31
N ILE A 185 0.01 -4.39 -12.65
CA ILE A 185 0.17 -3.13 -11.91
C ILE A 185 1.18 -3.28 -10.77
N GLU A 186 1.09 -4.32 -9.95
CA GLU A 186 2.04 -4.55 -8.87
C GLU A 186 3.47 -4.78 -9.36
N THR A 187 3.63 -5.48 -10.48
CA THR A 187 4.94 -5.62 -11.14
C THR A 187 5.46 -4.26 -11.61
N LYS A 188 4.62 -3.46 -12.26
CA LYS A 188 5.00 -2.15 -12.80
C LYS A 188 5.32 -1.13 -11.70
N LYS A 189 4.68 -1.20 -10.53
CA LYS A 189 5.06 -0.43 -9.34
C LYS A 189 6.47 -0.78 -8.87
N GLN A 190 6.81 -2.07 -8.80
CA GLN A 190 8.15 -2.53 -8.42
C GLN A 190 9.22 -2.09 -9.44
N GLU A 191 8.95 -2.24 -10.73
CA GLU A 191 9.82 -1.74 -11.80
C GLU A 191 10.00 -0.21 -11.72
N PHE A 192 8.93 0.52 -11.40
CA PHE A 192 8.97 1.99 -11.28
C PHE A 192 9.86 2.46 -10.12
N ASN A 193 9.83 1.72 -9.01
CA ASN A 193 10.74 1.95 -7.87
C ASN A 193 12.19 1.65 -8.26
N ALA A 194 12.43 0.58 -9.03
CA ALA A 194 13.77 0.14 -9.43
C ALA A 194 14.41 0.95 -10.59
N ALA A 195 13.60 1.65 -11.39
CA ALA A 195 14.08 2.39 -12.55
C ALA A 195 15.19 3.42 -12.20
N GLY A 196 16.27 3.44 -12.97
CA GLY A 196 17.38 4.37 -12.80
C GLY A 196 17.20 5.69 -13.55
N SER A 197 16.34 5.71 -14.58
CA SER A 197 16.19 6.87 -15.47
C SER A 197 14.75 7.40 -15.54
N LYS A 198 14.61 8.55 -16.20
CA LYS A 198 13.31 9.15 -16.52
C LYS A 198 12.63 8.41 -17.67
N GLU A 199 13.43 7.94 -18.62
CA GLU A 199 13.01 7.23 -19.83
C GLU A 199 12.39 5.87 -19.46
N GLU A 200 13.04 5.11 -18.57
CA GLU A 200 12.50 3.85 -18.02
C GLU A 200 11.17 4.09 -17.31
N ARG A 201 11.10 5.08 -16.41
CA ARG A 201 9.85 5.44 -15.71
C ARG A 201 8.74 5.84 -16.66
N ARG A 202 9.09 6.60 -17.71
CA ARG A 202 8.13 6.97 -18.76
C ARG A 202 7.62 5.73 -19.49
N GLN A 203 8.50 4.80 -19.84
CA GLN A 203 8.12 3.57 -20.50
C GLN A 203 7.17 2.74 -19.62
N ILE A 204 7.46 2.61 -18.33
CA ILE A 204 6.58 1.91 -17.37
C ILE A 204 5.17 2.53 -17.32
N ILE A 205 5.06 3.86 -17.32
CA ILE A 205 3.75 4.54 -17.38
C ILE A 205 3.01 4.23 -18.69
N LEU A 206 3.73 4.16 -19.82
CA LEU A 206 3.15 3.80 -21.12
C LEU A 206 2.70 2.34 -21.14
N ASP A 207 3.48 1.42 -20.55
CA ASP A 207 3.13 0.01 -20.41
C ASP A 207 1.87 -0.16 -19.56
N VAL A 208 1.77 0.55 -18.43
CA VAL A 208 0.56 0.55 -17.59
C VAL A 208 -0.65 1.07 -18.37
N ARG A 209 -0.48 2.12 -19.17
CA ARG A 209 -1.56 2.66 -20.02
C ARG A 209 -2.00 1.63 -21.07
N SER A 210 -1.06 0.96 -21.73
CA SER A 210 -1.37 -0.09 -22.70
C SER A 210 -2.04 -1.30 -22.03
N GLY A 211 -1.55 -1.70 -20.87
CA GLY A 211 -2.16 -2.75 -20.05
C GLY A 211 -3.58 -2.44 -19.64
N TRP A 212 -3.87 -1.17 -19.29
CA TRP A 212 -5.23 -0.74 -18.99
C TRP A 212 -6.16 -0.84 -20.21
N GLN A 213 -5.69 -0.44 -21.39
CA GLN A 213 -6.48 -0.57 -22.62
C GLN A 213 -6.82 -2.03 -22.91
N LYS A 214 -5.82 -2.91 -22.81
CA LYS A 214 -5.99 -4.35 -22.96
C LYS A 214 -6.97 -4.92 -21.93
N PHE A 215 -6.82 -4.56 -20.65
CA PHE A 215 -7.75 -4.99 -19.59
C PHE A 215 -9.19 -4.58 -19.89
N VAL A 216 -9.43 -3.35 -20.37
CA VAL A 216 -10.78 -2.88 -20.71
C VAL A 216 -11.39 -3.69 -21.86
N GLU A 217 -10.59 -4.13 -22.82
CA GLU A 217 -11.04 -5.00 -23.91
C GLU A 217 -11.41 -6.40 -23.37
N GLU A 218 -10.51 -7.03 -22.63
CA GLU A 218 -10.73 -8.35 -22.02
C GLU A 218 -11.91 -8.34 -21.01
N ALA A 219 -12.09 -7.25 -20.28
CA ALA A 219 -13.19 -7.09 -19.33
C ALA A 219 -14.55 -7.01 -20.04
N ARG A 220 -14.62 -6.40 -21.23
CA ARG A 220 -15.87 -6.38 -22.03
C ARG A 220 -16.27 -7.77 -22.47
N GLU A 221 -15.29 -8.57 -22.90
CA GLU A 221 -15.52 -9.97 -23.30
C GLU A 221 -16.00 -10.79 -22.09
N ALA A 222 -15.30 -10.70 -20.96
CA ALA A 222 -15.65 -11.43 -19.74
C ALA A 222 -17.05 -11.08 -19.20
N LEU A 223 -17.50 -9.83 -19.34
CA LEU A 223 -18.85 -9.41 -18.95
C LEU A 223 -19.92 -9.87 -19.95
N SER A 224 -19.56 -10.07 -21.23
CA SER A 224 -20.50 -10.53 -22.26
C SER A 224 -20.78 -12.03 -22.20
N GLU A 225 -19.80 -12.84 -21.77
CA GLU A 225 -19.96 -14.30 -21.62
C GLU A 225 -20.86 -14.70 -20.45
N GLY A 226 -21.09 -13.81 -19.48
CA GLY A 226 -21.94 -14.05 -18.31
C GLY A 226 -23.39 -13.54 -18.45
N ALA A 227 -23.79 -12.99 -19.60
CA ALA A 227 -25.16 -12.52 -19.81
C ALA A 227 -26.09 -13.72 -20.13
N PRO A 228 -27.16 -13.97 -19.37
CA PRO A 228 -28.13 -15.01 -19.72
C PRO A 228 -28.74 -14.67 -21.10
N SER A 229 -28.70 -15.65 -22.01
CA SER A 229 -29.37 -15.60 -23.31
C SER A 229 -30.89 -15.61 -23.16
#